data_AF-A0A2H0RLW3-F1
#
_entry.id   AF-A0A2H0RLW3-F1
#
_cell.length_a   1.000
_cell.length_b   1.000
_cell.length_c   1.000
_cell.angle_alpha   90.00
_cell.angle_beta   90.00
_cell.angle_gamma   90.00
#
_symmetry.space_group_name_H-M   'P 1'
#
loop_
_entity.id
_entity.type
_entity.pdbx_description
1 polymer ?
#
loop_
_entity_poly.entity_id
_entity_poly.type
_entity_poly.pdbx_seq_one_letter_code
_entity_poly.pdbx_strand_id
1 'polypeptide(L)'
;MSEHSGRQITEAEIGHGIEAIKDQELISRYQPTYLGMGGEQVVFGIEGHPNSVIKVHKHTFGQVLNYNRTEGILDHVLSPEARSYLELRLARDRESQWLLAKHFSEHTLPERQYVQQLPVTRQLQTAIQDRWSTFDPLPDGVHQLWTTIRVQKRLPVEATKEGGAISLATPYLEESIFDDGLEEYRENISILLDGASLDDTGLLDECLPHTILDAMDGDPALRDILRDFTERAIQYTEDSGELLDIAGDWNVVVFKKENEKGEMVWDYLLPDVKYPARESVSRGRMGIETLLDGGASDPEQENTILNTVAYTRFVNALAIATGSDRRLKIADRPIAPKSNELLRVLKRELARWHEPVDSGEKEATSVDAS
;
A
#
# COMPACT_ATOMS: atom_id res chain seq x y z
N MET A 1 32.07 -32.67 0.95
CA MET A 1 31.13 -32.45 2.06
C MET A 1 31.54 -31.15 2.72
N SER A 2 30.99 -30.02 2.25
CA SER A 2 31.28 -28.69 2.79
C SER A 2 30.17 -28.33 3.77
N GLU A 3 30.51 -28.30 5.05
CA GLU A 3 29.62 -27.81 6.11
C GLU A 3 29.41 -26.30 5.91
N HIS A 4 28.23 -25.92 5.41
CA HIS A 4 27.75 -24.54 5.51
C HIS A 4 27.26 -24.33 6.94
N SER A 5 28.16 -23.85 7.80
CA SER A 5 27.80 -23.31 9.12
C SER A 5 27.08 -21.97 8.88
N GLY A 6 25.75 -22.03 8.82
CA GLY A 6 24.89 -20.86 8.82
C GLY A 6 24.95 -20.20 10.20
N ARG A 7 25.78 -19.17 10.34
CA ARG A 7 25.75 -18.31 11.54
C ARG A 7 24.39 -17.62 11.58
N GLN A 8 23.57 -17.97 12.56
CA GLN A 8 22.34 -17.23 12.87
C GLN A 8 22.72 -15.81 13.28
N ILE A 9 22.35 -14.84 12.46
CA ILE A 9 22.51 -13.42 12.74
C ILE A 9 21.39 -13.03 13.71
N THR A 10 21.75 -12.48 14.86
CA THR A 10 20.79 -12.10 15.90
C THR A 10 20.03 -10.82 15.53
N GLU A 11 18.82 -10.60 16.06
CA GLU A 11 18.05 -9.37 15.83
C GLU A 11 18.82 -8.10 16.23
N ALA A 12 19.71 -8.19 17.22
CA ALA A 12 20.61 -7.12 17.62
C ALA A 12 21.65 -6.77 16.53
N GLU A 13 22.19 -7.76 15.82
CA GLU A 13 23.11 -7.52 14.69
C GLU A 13 22.37 -6.91 13.47
N ILE A 14 21.07 -7.21 13.31
CA ILE A 14 20.22 -6.63 12.24
C ILE A 14 19.87 -5.16 12.57
N GLY A 15 19.51 -4.87 13.82
CA GLY A 15 19.32 -3.49 14.30
C GLY A 15 20.59 -2.66 14.14
N HIS A 16 21.76 -3.24 14.47
CA HIS A 16 23.06 -2.61 14.25
C HIS A 16 23.41 -2.39 12.77
N GLY A 17 22.95 -3.27 11.86
CA GLY A 17 23.17 -3.12 10.42
C GLY A 17 22.46 -1.90 9.82
N ILE A 18 21.26 -1.60 10.29
CA ILE A 18 20.51 -0.38 9.92
C ILE A 18 21.09 0.85 10.66
N GLU A 19 21.61 0.67 11.88
CA GLU A 19 22.34 1.71 12.64
C GLU A 19 23.65 2.16 11.99
N ALA A 20 24.35 1.26 11.30
CA ALA A 20 25.63 1.54 10.68
C ALA A 20 25.55 2.43 9.42
N ILE A 21 24.35 2.59 8.84
CA ILE A 21 24.15 3.41 7.65
C ILE A 21 24.04 4.88 8.08
N LYS A 22 25.10 5.66 7.86
CA LYS A 22 25.13 7.10 8.14
C LYS A 22 24.26 7.88 7.16
N ASP A 23 23.61 8.93 7.68
CA ASP A 23 22.58 9.79 7.06
C ASP A 23 22.88 10.39 5.66
N GLN A 24 24.09 10.27 5.10
CA GLN A 24 24.47 10.90 3.82
C GLN A 24 25.25 10.00 2.84
N GLU A 25 25.60 8.76 3.20
CA GLU A 25 26.50 7.91 2.38
C GLU A 25 25.78 6.83 1.55
N LEU A 26 24.45 6.78 1.59
CA LEU A 26 23.69 5.61 1.14
C LEU A 26 23.90 5.24 -0.34
N ILE A 27 24.21 6.22 -1.18
CA ILE A 27 24.33 6.02 -2.63
C ILE A 27 25.76 6.00 -3.10
N SER A 28 26.60 6.90 -2.59
CA SER A 28 28.01 6.94 -2.95
C SER A 28 28.74 5.67 -2.50
N ARG A 29 28.23 5.00 -1.46
CA ARG A 29 28.87 3.82 -0.86
C ARG A 29 28.22 2.48 -1.25
N TYR A 30 26.91 2.42 -1.44
CA TYR A 30 26.19 1.13 -1.50
C TYR A 30 25.51 0.80 -2.83
N GLN A 31 25.71 1.62 -3.87
CA GLN A 31 25.31 1.35 -5.27
C GLN A 31 23.95 0.64 -5.40
N PRO A 32 22.84 1.31 -5.06
CA PRO A 32 21.55 0.66 -4.96
C PRO A 32 21.13 -0.01 -6.27
N THR A 33 20.69 -1.26 -6.19
CA THR A 33 20.28 -2.06 -7.35
C THR A 33 18.75 -2.09 -7.45
N TYR A 34 18.18 -1.72 -8.59
CA TYR A 34 16.73 -1.78 -8.79
C TYR A 34 16.20 -3.21 -8.62
N LEU A 35 15.18 -3.38 -7.79
CA LEU A 35 14.52 -4.69 -7.58
C LEU A 35 13.13 -4.74 -8.21
N GLY A 36 12.39 -3.63 -8.16
CA GLY A 36 11.02 -3.59 -8.67
C GLY A 36 10.29 -2.32 -8.28
N MET A 37 9.02 -2.27 -8.66
CA MET A 37 8.08 -1.20 -8.35
C MET A 37 6.71 -1.80 -8.00
N GLY A 38 5.99 -1.15 -7.10
CA GLY A 38 4.64 -1.53 -6.70
C GLY A 38 3.92 -0.35 -6.05
N GLY A 39 2.67 -0.10 -6.44
CA GLY A 39 1.90 1.06 -5.99
C GLY A 39 2.70 2.37 -6.09
N GLU A 40 2.87 3.04 -4.96
CA GLU A 40 3.60 4.32 -4.82
C GLU A 40 5.11 4.18 -4.62
N GLN A 41 5.65 2.96 -4.55
CA GLN A 41 7.04 2.71 -4.20
C GLN A 41 7.90 2.22 -5.37
N VAL A 42 9.14 2.68 -5.39
CA VAL A 42 10.25 2.09 -6.13
C VAL A 42 11.20 1.44 -5.13
N VAL A 43 11.57 0.17 -5.35
CA VAL A 43 12.33 -0.63 -4.39
C VAL A 43 13.72 -0.95 -4.94
N PHE A 44 14.73 -0.71 -4.12
CA PHE A 44 16.13 -0.99 -4.40
C PHE A 44 16.74 -1.90 -3.34
N GLY A 45 17.65 -2.78 -3.77
CA GLY A 45 18.56 -3.53 -2.90
C GLY A 45 19.80 -2.71 -2.56
N ILE A 46 20.42 -3.05 -1.45
CA ILE A 46 21.62 -2.37 -0.94
C ILE A 46 22.78 -3.35 -0.98
N GLU A 47 23.84 -3.04 -1.74
CA GLU A 47 25.03 -3.89 -1.79
C GLU A 47 25.68 -3.98 -0.40
N GLY A 48 26.09 -5.18 0.01
CA GLY A 48 26.63 -5.43 1.35
C GLY A 48 25.59 -5.47 2.49
N HIS A 49 24.33 -5.11 2.22
CA HIS A 49 23.22 -5.17 3.19
C HIS A 49 22.03 -5.96 2.61
N PRO A 50 22.18 -7.27 2.38
CA PRO A 50 21.18 -8.09 1.68
C PRO A 50 19.85 -8.22 2.42
N ASN A 51 19.83 -7.95 3.73
CA ASN A 51 18.64 -8.01 4.58
C ASN A 51 17.86 -6.69 4.65
N SER A 52 18.18 -5.74 3.77
CA SER A 52 17.52 -4.44 3.72
C SER A 52 17.15 -4.04 2.28
N VAL A 53 16.17 -3.15 2.18
CA VAL A 53 15.75 -2.50 0.94
C VAL A 53 15.59 -1.01 1.16
N ILE A 54 15.79 -0.24 0.10
CA ILE A 54 15.41 1.16 0.03
C ILE A 54 14.09 1.23 -0.71
N LYS A 55 13.07 1.81 -0.07
CA LYS A 55 11.80 2.18 -0.70
C LYS A 55 11.79 3.67 -0.94
N VAL A 56 11.32 4.08 -2.11
CA VAL A 56 11.25 5.49 -2.50
C VAL A 56 9.89 5.82 -3.05
N HIS A 57 9.29 6.90 -2.55
CA HIS A 57 8.00 7.38 -3.01
C HIS A 57 8.12 8.06 -4.38
N LYS A 58 7.36 7.58 -5.36
CA LYS A 58 7.29 8.15 -6.72
C LYS A 58 6.81 9.60 -6.68
N HIS A 59 5.74 9.88 -5.95
CA HIS A 59 5.11 11.19 -5.92
C HIS A 59 6.04 12.29 -5.36
N THR A 60 6.77 11.99 -4.28
CA THR A 60 7.67 12.95 -3.63
C THR A 60 8.84 13.32 -4.52
N PHE A 61 9.33 12.37 -5.33
CA PHE A 61 10.35 12.63 -6.35
C PHE A 61 9.91 13.68 -7.37
N GLY A 62 8.73 13.50 -7.95
CA GLY A 62 8.27 14.40 -9.00
C GLY A 62 7.87 15.78 -8.49
N GLN A 63 7.38 15.91 -7.25
CA GLN A 63 7.01 17.21 -6.70
C GLN A 63 8.22 18.12 -6.46
N VAL A 64 9.31 17.59 -5.92
CA VAL A 64 10.55 18.38 -5.73
C VAL A 64 11.09 18.85 -7.06
N LEU A 65 11.09 17.96 -8.06
CA LEU A 65 11.49 18.27 -9.43
C LEU A 65 10.63 19.38 -10.05
N ASN A 66 9.30 19.23 -10.02
CA ASN A 66 8.38 20.22 -10.58
C ASN A 66 8.50 21.58 -9.89
N TYR A 67 8.63 21.58 -8.57
CA TYR A 67 8.86 22.80 -7.80
C TYR A 67 10.13 23.50 -8.27
N ASN A 68 11.26 22.78 -8.30
CA ASN A 68 12.54 23.36 -8.73
C ASN A 68 12.43 23.98 -10.13
N ARG A 69 11.80 23.30 -11.08
CA ARG A 69 11.60 23.84 -12.44
C ARG A 69 10.74 25.09 -12.48
N THR A 70 9.63 25.08 -11.75
CA THR A 70 8.68 26.21 -11.71
C THR A 70 9.37 27.47 -11.19
N GLU A 71 10.27 27.31 -10.22
CA GLU A 71 11.03 28.39 -9.60
C GLU A 71 12.39 28.68 -10.28
N GLY A 72 12.74 27.97 -11.38
CA GLY A 72 14.00 28.16 -12.09
C GLY A 72 15.25 27.70 -11.30
N ILE A 73 15.08 26.78 -10.36
CA ILE A 73 16.12 26.17 -9.53
C ILE A 73 16.67 24.93 -10.23
N LEU A 74 17.98 24.69 -10.12
CA LEU A 74 18.61 23.48 -10.67
C LEU A 74 18.09 22.22 -9.96
N ASP A 75 17.76 21.18 -10.73
CA ASP A 75 17.10 19.96 -10.25
C ASP A 75 17.82 19.27 -9.06
N HIS A 76 19.15 19.34 -9.00
CA HIS A 76 19.95 18.72 -7.94
C HIS A 76 20.09 19.57 -6.67
N VAL A 77 19.63 20.83 -6.69
CA VAL A 77 19.68 21.75 -5.57
C VAL A 77 18.45 21.53 -4.69
N LEU A 78 18.67 21.36 -3.39
CA LEU A 78 17.59 21.33 -2.41
C LEU A 78 17.34 22.73 -1.87
N SER A 79 16.31 23.41 -2.39
CA SER A 79 15.90 24.72 -1.85
C SER A 79 15.39 24.60 -0.40
N PRO A 80 15.40 25.68 0.39
CA PRO A 80 14.81 25.69 1.73
C PRO A 80 13.34 25.26 1.76
N GLU A 81 12.56 25.64 0.76
CA GLU A 81 11.14 25.31 0.62
C GLU A 81 10.94 23.82 0.31
N ALA A 82 11.70 23.27 -0.64
CA ALA A 82 11.67 21.85 -0.97
C ALA A 82 12.18 20.99 0.20
N ARG A 83 13.20 21.45 0.94
CA ARG A 83 13.65 20.82 2.18
C ARG A 83 12.53 20.78 3.21
N SER A 84 11.89 21.93 3.46
CA SER A 84 10.80 22.04 4.43
C SER A 84 9.63 21.13 4.05
N TYR A 85 9.31 21.03 2.76
CA TYR A 85 8.31 20.10 2.23
C TYR A 85 8.68 18.63 2.52
N LEU A 86 9.90 18.21 2.19
CA LEU A 86 10.38 16.85 2.42
C LEU A 86 10.45 16.50 3.91
N GLU A 87 10.89 17.43 4.75
CA GLU A 87 10.97 17.25 6.21
C GLU A 87 9.57 17.15 6.83
N LEU A 88 8.60 17.96 6.36
CA LEU A 88 7.20 17.84 6.79
C LEU A 88 6.59 16.50 6.37
N ARG A 89 6.86 16.03 5.14
CA ARG A 89 6.42 14.71 4.68
C ARG A 89 7.04 13.60 5.51
N LEU A 90 8.34 13.68 5.75
CA LEU A 90 9.08 12.72 6.57
C LEU A 90 8.55 12.66 8.01
N ALA A 91 8.23 13.81 8.61
CA ALA A 91 7.63 13.84 9.95
C ALA A 91 6.26 13.12 9.98
N ARG A 92 5.44 13.29 8.93
CA ARG A 92 4.16 12.60 8.79
C ARG A 92 4.35 11.09 8.62
N ASP A 93 5.25 10.67 7.74
CA ASP A 93 5.51 9.24 7.50
C ASP A 93 6.06 8.54 8.76
N ARG A 94 6.79 9.27 9.62
CA ARG A 94 7.24 8.79 10.94
C ARG A 94 6.09 8.68 11.94
N GLU A 95 5.19 9.66 11.98
CA GLU A 95 3.99 9.64 12.81
C GLU A 95 3.08 8.46 12.45
N SER A 96 2.77 8.27 11.16
CA SER A 96 1.97 7.14 10.69
C SER A 96 2.66 5.80 10.98
N GLN A 97 3.99 5.70 10.81
CA GLN A 97 4.73 4.48 11.18
C GLN A 97 4.64 4.20 12.69
N TRP A 98 4.75 5.22 13.53
CA TRP A 98 4.63 5.08 14.98
C TRP A 98 3.22 4.63 15.38
N LEU A 99 2.17 5.21 14.79
CA LEU A 99 0.79 4.77 15.00
C LEU A 99 0.62 3.31 14.57
N LEU A 100 1.09 2.94 13.38
CA LEU A 100 1.01 1.56 12.91
C LEU A 100 1.72 0.59 13.89
N ALA A 101 2.96 0.91 14.30
CA ALA A 101 3.71 0.10 15.25
C ALA A 101 3.08 0.04 16.65
N LYS A 102 2.30 1.05 17.07
CA LYS A 102 1.56 1.00 18.33
C LYS A 102 0.46 -0.06 18.31
N HIS A 103 -0.20 -0.27 17.18
CA HIS A 103 -1.28 -1.24 17.03
C HIS A 103 -0.79 -2.63 16.62
N PHE A 104 0.30 -2.69 15.85
CA PHE A 104 0.81 -3.90 15.23
C PHE A 104 2.24 -4.27 15.62
N SER A 105 2.85 -3.58 16.60
CA SER A 105 4.22 -3.76 17.12
C SER A 105 5.12 -4.78 16.40
N GLU A 106 5.03 -6.06 16.76
CA GLU A 106 5.86 -7.17 16.26
C GLU A 106 5.63 -7.53 14.78
N HIS A 107 4.51 -7.11 14.21
CA HIS A 107 4.09 -7.36 12.84
C HIS A 107 4.53 -6.26 11.86
N THR A 108 5.22 -5.21 12.35
CA THR A 108 5.79 -4.17 11.48
C THR A 108 7.28 -4.42 11.24
N LEU A 109 7.74 -4.17 10.01
CA LEU A 109 9.17 -4.27 9.71
C LEU A 109 9.91 -3.04 10.23
N PRO A 110 11.07 -3.22 10.91
CA PRO A 110 11.91 -2.11 11.28
C PRO A 110 12.30 -1.29 10.05
N GLU A 111 12.11 0.03 10.15
CA GLU A 111 12.50 0.96 9.09
C GLU A 111 13.09 2.25 9.64
N ARG A 112 13.90 2.91 8.81
CA ARG A 112 14.39 4.28 9.02
C ARG A 112 14.08 5.12 7.81
N GLN A 113 13.81 6.39 8.03
CA GLN A 113 13.37 7.29 6.99
C GLN A 113 14.26 8.53 6.96
N TYR A 114 14.64 8.97 5.75
CA TYR A 114 15.62 10.03 5.53
C TYR A 114 15.21 10.95 4.38
N VAL A 115 15.69 12.19 4.38
CA VAL A 115 15.77 13.02 3.19
C VAL A 115 17.13 12.79 2.54
N GLN A 116 17.14 12.27 1.31
CA GLN A 116 18.37 11.88 0.63
C GLN A 116 18.28 12.23 -0.85
N GLN A 117 19.41 12.66 -1.41
CA GLN A 117 19.58 12.81 -2.84
C GLN A 117 19.86 11.45 -3.46
N LEU A 118 19.02 10.97 -4.38
CA LEU A 118 19.14 9.69 -5.08
C LEU A 118 19.60 9.87 -6.54
N PRO A 119 20.36 8.92 -7.10
CA PRO A 119 20.74 8.97 -8.50
C PRO A 119 19.52 8.61 -9.36
N VAL A 120 19.32 9.39 -10.42
CA VAL A 120 18.26 9.18 -11.40
C VAL A 120 18.79 8.25 -12.47
N THR A 121 18.49 6.95 -12.31
CA THR A 121 18.76 5.95 -13.34
C THR A 121 17.64 5.92 -14.36
N ARG A 122 17.90 5.33 -15.55
CA ARG A 122 16.84 5.12 -16.55
C ARG A 122 15.67 4.30 -15.99
N GLN A 123 15.94 3.31 -15.14
CA GLN A 123 14.89 2.54 -14.48
C GLN A 123 14.03 3.41 -13.58
N LEU A 124 14.64 4.30 -12.79
CA LEU A 124 13.89 5.22 -11.94
C LEU A 124 13.09 6.22 -12.78
N GLN A 125 13.64 6.74 -13.88
CA GLN A 125 12.94 7.61 -14.83
C GLN A 125 11.67 6.93 -15.36
N THR A 126 11.79 5.70 -15.85
CA THR A 126 10.65 4.92 -16.32
C THR A 126 9.65 4.65 -15.19
N ALA A 127 10.14 4.31 -13.98
CA ALA A 127 9.27 3.99 -12.86
C ALA A 127 8.47 5.20 -12.32
N ILE A 128 9.00 6.42 -12.48
CA ILE A 128 8.31 7.65 -12.08
C ILE A 128 7.50 8.30 -13.20
N GLN A 129 7.59 7.81 -14.44
CA GLN A 129 6.74 8.22 -15.58
C GLN A 129 5.44 7.39 -15.66
N ASP A 130 5.18 6.57 -14.64
CA ASP A 130 3.97 5.78 -14.48
C ASP A 130 2.72 6.68 -14.39
N ARG A 131 1.54 6.17 -14.72
CA ARG A 131 0.28 6.93 -14.92
C ARG A 131 -0.15 7.86 -13.78
N TRP A 132 0.36 7.59 -12.59
CA TRP A 132 0.11 8.34 -11.36
C TRP A 132 1.05 9.55 -11.20
N SER A 133 2.00 9.71 -12.10
CA SER A 133 2.87 10.87 -12.19
C SER A 133 2.20 11.98 -12.98
N THR A 134 2.01 13.13 -12.34
CA THR A 134 1.66 14.39 -13.01
C THR A 134 2.90 15.09 -13.57
N PHE A 135 3.97 14.33 -13.81
CA PHE A 135 5.31 14.87 -13.98
C PHE A 135 5.71 14.79 -15.46
N ASP A 136 6.16 15.91 -15.99
CA ASP A 136 6.79 15.94 -17.30
C ASP A 136 7.98 14.97 -17.32
N PRO A 137 8.30 14.37 -18.49
CA PRO A 137 9.51 13.59 -18.65
C PRO A 137 10.74 14.29 -18.05
N LEU A 138 11.61 13.50 -17.41
CA LEU A 138 12.89 14.01 -16.95
C LEU A 138 13.74 14.41 -18.16
N PRO A 139 14.21 15.67 -18.28
CA PRO A 139 15.07 16.08 -19.37
C PRO A 139 16.43 15.39 -19.25
N ASP A 140 17.09 15.30 -20.39
CA ASP A 140 18.45 14.77 -20.46
C ASP A 140 19.38 15.58 -19.53
N GLY A 141 20.12 14.88 -18.66
CA GLY A 141 21.08 15.47 -17.74
C GLY A 141 20.67 15.54 -16.27
N VAL A 142 19.44 15.16 -15.91
CA VAL A 142 19.07 14.99 -14.49
C VAL A 142 19.64 13.69 -13.98
N HIS A 143 20.70 13.77 -13.18
CA HIS A 143 21.40 12.60 -12.66
C HIS A 143 21.11 12.34 -11.18
N GLN A 144 20.56 13.31 -10.45
CA GLN A 144 20.33 13.22 -9.01
C GLN A 144 19.14 14.07 -8.57
N LEU A 145 18.31 13.57 -7.66
CA LEU A 145 17.14 14.28 -7.12
C LEU A 145 16.96 14.02 -5.63
N TRP A 146 16.51 15.04 -4.90
CA TRP A 146 16.18 14.94 -3.48
C TRP A 146 14.78 14.37 -3.27
N THR A 147 14.65 13.44 -2.34
CA THR A 147 13.36 12.84 -1.97
C THR A 147 13.40 12.26 -0.55
N THR A 148 12.27 11.73 -0.08
CA THR A 148 12.23 10.89 1.11
C THR A 148 12.48 9.44 0.74
N ILE A 149 13.36 8.77 1.49
CA ILE A 149 13.64 7.35 1.35
C ILE A 149 13.32 6.61 2.64
N ARG A 150 12.95 5.34 2.54
CA ARG A 150 12.82 4.42 3.68
C ARG A 150 13.77 3.26 3.51
N VAL A 151 14.64 3.03 4.50
CA VAL A 151 15.46 1.81 4.59
C VAL A 151 14.75 0.84 5.50
N GLN A 152 14.24 -0.25 4.95
CA GLN A 152 13.40 -1.22 5.65
C GLN A 152 14.10 -2.58 5.66
N LYS A 153 13.96 -3.33 6.77
CA LYS A 153 14.35 -4.75 6.82
C LYS A 153 13.57 -5.53 5.74
N ARG A 154 14.23 -6.45 5.04
CA ARG A 154 13.53 -7.35 4.10
C ARG A 154 12.62 -8.32 4.84
N LEU A 155 11.58 -8.77 4.15
CA LEU A 155 10.82 -9.93 4.57
C LEU A 155 11.78 -11.12 4.75
N PRO A 156 11.64 -11.90 5.84
CA PRO A 156 12.35 -13.16 5.97
C PRO A 156 11.82 -14.16 4.92
N VAL A 157 12.61 -15.18 4.58
CA VAL A 157 12.31 -16.08 3.44
C VAL A 157 10.95 -16.76 3.61
N GLU A 158 10.61 -17.20 4.82
CA GLU A 158 9.32 -17.79 5.16
C GLU A 158 8.13 -16.86 4.90
N ALA A 159 8.32 -15.53 4.94
CA ALA A 159 7.31 -14.52 4.66
C ALA A 159 7.30 -14.07 3.18
N THR A 160 7.97 -14.81 2.28
CA THR A 160 7.96 -14.58 0.83
C THR A 160 7.16 -15.64 0.09
N LYS A 161 6.91 -15.41 -1.20
CA LYS A 161 6.25 -16.37 -2.08
C LYS A 161 6.98 -17.72 -2.11
N GLU A 162 8.31 -17.68 -2.13
CA GLU A 162 9.17 -18.87 -2.11
C GLU A 162 9.06 -19.64 -0.79
N GLY A 163 8.78 -18.94 0.32
CA GLY A 163 8.54 -19.52 1.63
C GLY A 163 7.12 -20.07 1.83
N GLY A 164 6.23 -19.92 0.85
CA GLY A 164 4.83 -20.34 0.96
C GLY A 164 3.95 -19.39 1.77
N ALA A 165 4.37 -18.14 1.96
CA ALA A 165 3.53 -17.11 2.57
C ALA A 165 2.31 -16.80 1.69
N ILE A 166 1.23 -16.36 2.35
CA ILE A 166 -0.03 -15.97 1.74
C ILE A 166 -0.14 -14.45 1.81
N SER A 167 -0.36 -13.81 0.67
CA SER A 167 -0.68 -12.38 0.62
C SER A 167 -2.15 -12.16 0.96
N LEU A 168 -2.44 -11.25 1.88
CA LEU A 168 -3.80 -10.71 2.03
C LEU A 168 -3.91 -9.50 1.10
N ALA A 169 -4.58 -9.70 -0.02
CA ALA A 169 -4.92 -8.63 -0.94
C ALA A 169 -6.45 -8.53 -1.06
N THR A 170 -6.96 -7.32 -1.04
CA THR A 170 -8.37 -7.02 -1.27
C THR A 170 -8.63 -6.89 -2.76
N PRO A 171 -9.47 -7.76 -3.35
CA PRO A 171 -9.94 -7.54 -4.71
C PRO A 171 -10.93 -6.36 -4.75
N TYR A 172 -10.94 -5.63 -5.85
CA TYR A 172 -12.03 -4.71 -6.17
C TYR A 172 -13.15 -5.48 -6.87
N LEU A 173 -14.19 -5.88 -6.13
CA LEU A 173 -15.31 -6.64 -6.72
C LEU A 173 -15.91 -5.90 -7.93
N GLU A 174 -15.87 -4.57 -7.93
CA GLU A 174 -16.45 -3.74 -8.98
C GLU A 174 -15.81 -3.97 -10.36
N GLU A 175 -14.61 -4.57 -10.43
CA GLU A 175 -13.97 -5.01 -11.68
C GLU A 175 -14.69 -6.21 -12.33
N SER A 176 -15.27 -7.10 -11.52
CA SER A 176 -15.91 -8.35 -11.99
C SER A 176 -17.43 -8.29 -12.05
N ILE A 177 -18.07 -7.28 -11.44
CA ILE A 177 -19.53 -7.12 -11.51
C ILE A 177 -19.95 -6.71 -12.92
N PHE A 178 -20.72 -7.56 -13.61
CA PHE A 178 -21.45 -7.21 -14.84
C PHE A 178 -22.93 -6.91 -14.54
N ASP A 179 -23.76 -6.67 -15.57
CA ASP A 179 -25.15 -6.27 -15.38
C ASP A 179 -26.01 -7.31 -14.63
N ASP A 180 -25.63 -8.59 -14.66
CA ASP A 180 -26.27 -9.70 -13.96
C ASP A 180 -25.82 -9.86 -12.49
N GLY A 181 -24.66 -9.35 -12.10
CA GLY A 181 -24.12 -9.42 -10.73
C GLY A 181 -24.60 -8.31 -9.78
N LEU A 182 -25.59 -7.50 -10.17
CA LEU A 182 -26.01 -6.34 -9.38
C LEU A 182 -26.65 -6.72 -8.04
N GLU A 183 -27.38 -7.84 -8.00
CA GLU A 183 -28.04 -8.28 -6.77
C GLU A 183 -27.03 -8.86 -5.77
N GLU A 184 -26.07 -9.66 -6.24
CA GLU A 184 -24.94 -10.14 -5.43
C GLU A 184 -24.13 -8.98 -4.85
N TYR A 185 -23.89 -7.95 -5.67
CA TYR A 185 -23.24 -6.72 -5.19
C TYR A 185 -24.06 -6.03 -4.08
N ARG A 186 -25.39 -5.92 -4.23
CA ARG A 186 -26.25 -5.33 -3.19
C ARG A 186 -26.24 -6.12 -1.91
N GLU A 187 -26.28 -7.44 -2.01
CA GLU A 187 -26.22 -8.34 -0.87
C GLU A 187 -24.90 -8.20 -0.11
N ASN A 188 -23.77 -8.19 -0.84
CA ASN A 188 -22.45 -7.88 -0.28
C ASN A 188 -22.43 -6.55 0.48
N ILE A 189 -22.97 -5.49 -0.12
CA ILE A 189 -23.05 -4.17 0.55
C ILE A 189 -23.92 -4.26 1.82
N SER A 190 -25.08 -4.90 1.74
CA SER A 190 -25.99 -5.01 2.88
C SER A 190 -25.36 -5.79 4.05
N ILE A 191 -24.65 -6.87 3.78
CA ILE A 191 -24.04 -7.70 4.82
C ILE A 191 -22.76 -7.05 5.34
N LEU A 192 -21.84 -6.70 4.43
CA LEU A 192 -20.47 -6.32 4.80
C LEU A 192 -20.33 -4.85 5.15
N LEU A 193 -21.24 -3.97 4.71
CA LEU A 193 -21.18 -2.54 5.07
C LEU A 193 -22.32 -2.10 5.98
N ASP A 194 -23.53 -2.64 5.79
CA ASP A 194 -24.70 -2.28 6.62
C ASP A 194 -24.93 -3.21 7.82
N GLY A 195 -24.24 -4.36 7.86
CA GLY A 195 -24.27 -5.30 8.98
C GLY A 195 -25.49 -6.22 9.00
N ALA A 196 -26.08 -6.52 7.84
CA ALA A 196 -27.11 -7.57 7.72
C ALA A 196 -26.55 -8.96 8.05
N SER A 197 -27.44 -9.92 8.31
CA SER A 197 -27.05 -11.31 8.57
C SER A 197 -26.47 -11.98 7.32
N LEU A 198 -25.41 -12.76 7.49
CA LEU A 198 -24.85 -13.61 6.45
C LEU A 198 -25.59 -14.95 6.45
N ASP A 199 -26.42 -15.18 5.44
CA ASP A 199 -27.13 -16.45 5.25
C ASP A 199 -26.36 -17.39 4.29
N ASP A 200 -25.61 -16.85 3.32
CA ASP A 200 -24.78 -17.60 2.37
C ASP A 200 -23.29 -17.27 2.55
N THR A 201 -22.49 -18.25 2.98
CA THR A 201 -21.05 -18.08 3.16
C THR A 201 -20.28 -17.91 1.85
N GLY A 202 -20.85 -18.27 0.70
CA GLY A 202 -20.24 -18.11 -0.62
C GLY A 202 -19.92 -16.65 -0.96
N LEU A 203 -20.62 -15.68 -0.35
CA LEU A 203 -20.32 -14.25 -0.54
C LEU A 203 -18.93 -13.85 -0.02
N LEU A 204 -18.36 -14.62 0.92
CA LEU A 204 -17.01 -14.34 1.43
C LEU A 204 -15.93 -14.63 0.37
N ASP A 205 -16.19 -15.55 -0.55
CA ASP A 205 -15.28 -15.92 -1.64
C ASP A 205 -15.01 -14.76 -2.61
N GLU A 206 -15.95 -13.81 -2.71
CA GLU A 206 -15.80 -12.62 -3.56
C GLU A 206 -14.91 -11.55 -2.92
N CYS A 207 -14.80 -11.56 -1.59
CA CYS A 207 -14.13 -10.52 -0.82
C CYS A 207 -12.78 -10.97 -0.25
N LEU A 208 -12.58 -12.28 -0.08
CA LEU A 208 -11.38 -12.87 0.49
C LEU A 208 -10.73 -13.83 -0.51
N PRO A 209 -9.38 -13.90 -0.55
CA PRO A 209 -8.72 -14.90 -1.37
C PRO A 209 -9.17 -16.32 -0.98
N HIS A 210 -9.61 -17.14 -1.95
CA HIS A 210 -9.97 -18.54 -1.69
C HIS A 210 -8.86 -19.31 -0.96
N THR A 211 -7.59 -19.00 -1.27
CA THR A 211 -6.43 -19.60 -0.59
C THR A 211 -6.42 -19.36 0.92
N ILE A 212 -6.97 -18.25 1.40
CA ILE A 212 -7.12 -17.96 2.83
C ILE A 212 -8.29 -18.74 3.42
N LEU A 213 -9.45 -18.74 2.74
CA LEU A 213 -10.65 -19.43 3.22
C LEU A 213 -10.40 -20.95 3.36
N ASP A 214 -9.85 -21.58 2.32
CA ASP A 214 -9.47 -22.99 2.32
C ASP A 214 -8.46 -23.32 3.43
N ALA A 215 -7.48 -22.43 3.63
CA ALA A 215 -6.46 -22.62 4.66
C ALA A 215 -7.02 -22.48 6.07
N MET A 216 -7.97 -21.56 6.29
CA MET A 216 -8.63 -21.36 7.60
C MET A 216 -9.51 -22.55 8.00
N ASP A 217 -10.11 -23.25 7.05
CA ASP A 217 -10.90 -24.45 7.32
C ASP A 217 -10.05 -25.63 7.78
N GLY A 218 -8.82 -25.72 7.28
CA GLY A 218 -7.86 -26.76 7.65
C GLY A 218 -7.01 -26.46 8.89
N ASP A 219 -6.89 -25.20 9.32
CA ASP A 219 -5.94 -24.77 10.34
C ASP A 219 -6.54 -23.72 11.30
N PRO A 220 -7.07 -24.14 12.47
CA PRO A 220 -7.66 -23.22 13.45
C PRO A 220 -6.69 -22.13 13.94
N ALA A 221 -5.38 -22.41 13.95
CA ALA A 221 -4.39 -21.41 14.37
C ALA A 221 -4.24 -20.28 13.34
N LEU A 222 -4.47 -20.56 12.05
CA LEU A 222 -4.55 -19.52 11.01
C LEU A 222 -5.76 -18.61 11.25
N ARG A 223 -6.91 -19.20 11.60
CA ARG A 223 -8.12 -18.43 11.92
C ARG A 223 -7.88 -17.49 13.11
N ASP A 224 -7.19 -17.97 14.15
CA ASP A 224 -6.89 -17.17 15.33
C ASP A 224 -5.95 -15.99 15.03
N ILE A 225 -4.91 -16.19 14.21
CA ILE A 225 -4.00 -15.09 13.84
C ILE A 225 -4.70 -14.05 12.94
N LEU A 226 -5.57 -14.50 12.02
CA LEU A 226 -6.34 -13.60 11.17
C LEU A 226 -7.38 -12.83 11.98
N ARG A 227 -7.95 -13.43 13.03
CA ARG A 227 -8.80 -12.71 14.00
C ARG A 227 -8.03 -11.60 14.69
N ASP A 228 -6.82 -11.89 15.19
CA ASP A 228 -5.96 -10.87 15.82
C ASP A 228 -5.64 -9.71 14.85
N PHE A 229 -5.21 -10.03 13.63
CA PHE A 229 -4.98 -9.01 12.59
C PHE A 229 -6.22 -8.15 12.34
N THR A 230 -7.39 -8.79 12.18
CA THR A 230 -8.65 -8.11 11.91
C THR A 230 -9.03 -7.16 13.04
N GLU A 231 -8.99 -7.63 14.30
CA GLU A 231 -9.35 -6.81 15.45
C GLU A 231 -8.41 -5.62 15.63
N ARG A 232 -7.11 -5.80 15.34
CA ARG A 232 -6.14 -4.71 15.34
C ARG A 232 -6.35 -3.74 14.19
N ALA A 233 -6.72 -4.20 12.99
CA ALA A 233 -7.05 -3.36 11.85
C ALA A 233 -8.28 -2.49 12.14
N ILE A 234 -9.32 -3.09 12.72
CA ILE A 234 -10.51 -2.35 13.19
C ILE A 234 -10.09 -1.29 14.21
N GLN A 235 -9.35 -1.68 15.25
CA GLN A 235 -8.90 -0.76 16.29
C GLN A 235 -8.02 0.37 15.74
N TYR A 236 -7.07 0.05 14.85
CA TYR A 236 -6.21 1.02 14.20
C TYR A 236 -7.03 2.05 13.44
N THR A 237 -8.00 1.61 12.63
CA THR A 237 -8.85 2.50 11.85
C THR A 237 -9.74 3.38 12.72
N GLU A 238 -10.30 2.83 13.80
CA GLU A 238 -11.11 3.60 14.75
C GLU A 238 -10.29 4.66 15.50
N ASP A 239 -9.07 4.33 15.95
CA ASP A 239 -8.24 5.23 16.74
C ASP A 239 -7.50 6.27 15.90
N SER A 240 -7.08 5.93 14.68
CA SER A 240 -6.30 6.82 13.81
C SER A 240 -7.13 7.58 12.78
N GLY A 241 -8.31 7.05 12.41
CA GLY A 241 -9.05 7.55 11.25
C GLY A 241 -8.37 7.24 9.90
N GLU A 242 -7.42 6.32 9.87
CA GLU A 242 -6.68 5.89 8.68
C GLU A 242 -7.07 4.46 8.26
N LEU A 243 -6.94 4.19 6.96
CA LEU A 243 -7.12 2.85 6.37
C LEU A 243 -5.76 2.18 6.25
N LEU A 244 -5.73 0.84 6.28
CA LEU A 244 -4.57 0.11 5.80
C LEU A 244 -4.67 -0.04 4.28
N ASP A 245 -3.56 0.16 3.57
CA ASP A 245 -3.46 -0.15 2.16
C ASP A 245 -3.34 -1.67 1.98
N ILE A 246 -4.46 -2.31 1.66
CA ILE A 246 -4.58 -3.77 1.49
C ILE A 246 -4.98 -4.18 0.07
N ALA A 247 -5.13 -3.23 -0.85
CA ALA A 247 -5.45 -3.54 -2.24
C ALA A 247 -4.24 -4.09 -3.01
N GLY A 248 -3.02 -3.73 -2.57
CA GLY A 248 -1.78 -4.24 -3.15
C GLY A 248 -1.41 -5.63 -2.65
N ASP A 249 -0.99 -6.48 -3.58
CA ASP A 249 -0.34 -7.75 -3.25
C ASP A 249 0.87 -7.52 -2.34
N TRP A 250 1.04 -8.42 -1.37
CA TRP A 250 2.13 -8.44 -0.40
C TRP A 250 2.19 -7.25 0.56
N ASN A 251 1.14 -6.42 0.65
CA ASN A 251 1.08 -5.36 1.66
C ASN A 251 0.89 -5.94 3.08
N VAL A 252 0.14 -7.04 3.19
CA VAL A 252 0.03 -7.87 4.39
C VAL A 252 0.36 -9.31 4.00
N VAL A 253 1.24 -9.95 4.76
CA VAL A 253 1.67 -11.32 4.48
C VAL A 253 1.45 -12.18 5.71
N VAL A 254 0.89 -13.38 5.52
CA VAL A 254 0.65 -14.36 6.59
C VAL A 254 1.49 -15.59 6.29
N PHE A 255 2.22 -16.08 7.28
CA PHE A 255 3.22 -17.12 7.08
C PHE A 255 3.42 -17.95 8.34
N LYS A 256 4.00 -19.15 8.16
CA LYS A 256 4.42 -19.99 9.28
C LYS A 256 5.89 -19.72 9.60
N LYS A 257 6.20 -19.52 10.88
CA LYS A 257 7.56 -19.42 11.40
C LYS A 257 7.79 -20.42 12.53
N GLU A 258 9.03 -20.82 12.72
CA GLU A 258 9.44 -21.63 13.85
C GLU A 258 9.59 -20.73 15.09
N ASN A 259 8.93 -21.06 16.19
CA ASN A 259 9.07 -20.34 17.46
C ASN A 259 10.33 -20.79 18.24
N GLU A 260 10.62 -20.18 19.39
CA GLU A 260 11.78 -20.52 20.23
C GLU A 260 11.83 -22.00 20.67
N LYS A 261 10.70 -22.72 20.60
CA LYS A 261 10.56 -24.12 20.99
C LYS A 261 10.67 -25.09 19.81
N GLY A 262 10.87 -24.58 18.60
CA GLY A 262 10.90 -25.40 17.40
C GLY A 262 9.52 -25.74 16.82
N GLU A 263 8.46 -25.07 17.26
CA GLU A 263 7.10 -25.32 16.79
C GLU A 263 6.74 -24.33 15.67
N MET A 264 6.11 -24.83 14.61
CA MET A 264 5.58 -23.97 13.55
C MET A 264 4.33 -23.25 14.04
N VAL A 265 4.39 -21.92 14.05
CA VAL A 265 3.28 -21.04 14.43
C VAL A 265 2.98 -20.08 13.29
N TRP A 266 1.72 -19.66 13.17
CA TRP A 266 1.35 -18.61 12.23
C TRP A 266 1.73 -17.23 12.76
N ASP A 267 2.09 -16.34 11.85
CA ASP A 267 2.37 -14.95 12.09
C ASP A 267 2.01 -14.13 10.84
N TYR A 268 2.04 -12.79 10.96
CA TYR A 268 1.88 -11.88 9.84
C TYR A 268 2.84 -10.70 9.91
N LEU A 269 3.13 -10.12 8.75
CA LEU A 269 3.93 -8.92 8.60
C LEU A 269 3.26 -7.90 7.68
N LEU A 270 3.57 -6.62 7.92
CA LEU A 270 2.96 -5.46 7.28
C LEU A 270 4.02 -4.64 6.52
N PRO A 271 4.62 -5.17 5.44
CA PRO A 271 5.71 -4.50 4.74
C PRO A 271 5.32 -3.18 4.07
N ASP A 272 4.06 -2.98 3.66
CA ASP A 272 3.64 -1.75 2.96
C ASP A 272 2.15 -1.36 3.11
N VAL A 273 1.61 -1.44 4.32
CA VAL A 273 0.18 -1.14 4.57
C VAL A 273 -0.17 0.34 4.76
N LYS A 274 0.77 1.27 4.54
CA LYS A 274 0.52 2.69 4.84
C LYS A 274 -0.24 3.35 3.69
N TYR A 275 -1.52 3.63 3.92
CA TYR A 275 -2.33 4.36 2.96
C TYR A 275 -1.86 5.83 2.85
N PRO A 276 -1.71 6.38 1.64
CA PRO A 276 -1.03 7.66 1.45
C PRO A 276 -1.83 8.90 1.89
N ALA A 277 -3.14 8.78 2.12
CA ALA A 277 -4.01 9.89 2.49
C ALA A 277 -4.36 9.87 3.99
N ARG A 278 -4.14 11.01 4.67
CA ARG A 278 -4.62 11.21 6.05
C ARG A 278 -6.12 11.35 6.08
N GLU A 279 -6.69 11.00 7.23
CA GLU A 279 -8.14 11.09 7.47
C GLU A 279 -8.93 10.38 6.36
N SER A 280 -8.36 9.31 5.80
CA SER A 280 -8.93 8.59 4.66
C SER A 280 -10.31 8.05 5.00
N VAL A 281 -10.53 7.64 6.24
CA VAL A 281 -11.85 7.23 6.74
C VAL A 281 -12.84 8.40 6.69
N SER A 282 -12.50 9.56 7.26
CA SER A 282 -13.45 10.68 7.31
C SER A 282 -13.77 11.21 5.91
N ARG A 283 -12.77 11.30 5.03
CA ARG A 283 -12.93 11.69 3.63
C ARG A 283 -13.80 10.69 2.86
N GLY A 284 -13.54 9.39 3.02
CA GLY A 284 -14.36 8.34 2.42
C GLY A 284 -15.80 8.39 2.90
N ARG A 285 -16.01 8.53 4.22
CA ARG A 285 -17.32 8.69 4.85
C ARG A 285 -18.09 9.88 4.30
N MET A 286 -17.46 11.06 4.20
CA MET A 286 -18.11 12.25 3.64
C MET A 286 -18.54 12.04 2.18
N GLY A 287 -17.69 11.40 1.38
CA GLY A 287 -18.01 11.05 0.00
C GLY A 287 -19.18 10.09 -0.11
N ILE A 288 -19.23 9.07 0.75
CA ILE A 288 -20.34 8.12 0.84
C ILE A 288 -21.64 8.82 1.25
N GLU A 289 -21.63 9.59 2.35
CA GLU A 289 -22.83 10.31 2.82
C GLU A 289 -23.38 11.29 1.77
N THR A 290 -22.49 11.96 1.01
CA THR A 290 -22.89 12.82 -0.11
C THR A 290 -23.67 12.04 -1.17
N LEU A 291 -23.22 10.82 -1.51
CA LEU A 291 -23.94 9.94 -2.44
C LEU A 291 -25.28 9.48 -1.85
N LEU A 292 -25.32 9.18 -0.54
CA LEU A 292 -26.55 8.78 0.14
C LEU A 292 -27.61 9.88 0.11
N ASP A 293 -27.19 11.14 0.22
CA ASP A 293 -28.06 12.31 0.12
C ASP A 293 -28.44 12.70 -1.33
N GLY A 294 -27.99 11.92 -2.32
CA GLY A 294 -28.28 12.16 -3.74
C GLY A 294 -27.40 13.24 -4.39
N GLY A 295 -26.32 13.64 -3.73
CA GLY A 295 -25.29 14.52 -4.28
C GLY A 295 -24.42 13.82 -5.33
N ALA A 296 -23.64 14.62 -6.06
CA ALA A 296 -22.59 14.10 -6.94
C ALA A 296 -21.29 13.93 -6.14
N SER A 297 -20.55 12.84 -6.38
CA SER A 297 -19.20 12.70 -5.87
C SER A 297 -18.25 13.66 -6.58
N ASP A 298 -17.35 14.26 -5.81
CA ASP A 298 -16.18 14.97 -6.33
C ASP A 298 -15.19 13.93 -6.90
N PRO A 299 -14.76 14.05 -8.18
CA PRO A 299 -13.77 13.16 -8.79
C PRO A 299 -12.52 12.93 -7.92
N GLU A 300 -12.05 13.93 -7.19
CA GLU A 300 -10.87 13.80 -6.31
C GLU A 300 -11.13 12.92 -5.09
N GLN A 301 -12.40 12.71 -4.72
CA GLN A 301 -12.81 11.86 -3.61
C GLN A 301 -13.15 10.43 -4.03
N GLU A 302 -13.38 10.17 -5.31
CA GLU A 302 -13.84 8.86 -5.80
C GLU A 302 -12.84 7.74 -5.48
N ASN A 303 -11.54 8.01 -5.63
CA ASN A 303 -10.47 7.10 -5.19
C ASN A 303 -10.54 6.79 -3.68
N THR A 304 -10.86 7.79 -2.86
CA THR A 304 -10.97 7.59 -1.40
C THR A 304 -12.24 6.82 -1.04
N ILE A 305 -13.35 7.07 -1.73
CA ILE A 305 -14.60 6.31 -1.58
C ILE A 305 -14.36 4.83 -1.93
N LEU A 306 -13.73 4.57 -3.09
CA LEU A 306 -13.37 3.22 -3.55
C LEU A 306 -12.56 2.46 -2.51
N ASN A 307 -11.44 3.04 -2.07
CA ASN A 307 -10.57 2.37 -1.11
C ASN A 307 -11.22 2.21 0.27
N THR A 308 -12.07 3.16 0.70
CA THR A 308 -12.81 3.04 1.97
C THR A 308 -13.81 1.89 1.92
N VAL A 309 -14.55 1.77 0.82
CA VAL A 309 -15.53 0.70 0.61
C VAL A 309 -14.84 -0.66 0.51
N ALA A 310 -13.80 -0.78 -0.33
CA ALA A 310 -13.04 -2.01 -0.50
C ALA A 310 -12.40 -2.47 0.82
N TYR A 311 -11.71 -1.57 1.53
CA TYR A 311 -11.10 -1.86 2.83
C TYR A 311 -12.12 -2.36 3.85
N THR A 312 -13.23 -1.64 4.00
CA THR A 312 -14.26 -1.97 4.99
C THR A 312 -14.89 -3.33 4.69
N ARG A 313 -15.19 -3.60 3.41
CA ARG A 313 -15.73 -4.86 2.96
C ARG A 313 -14.79 -6.02 3.30
N PHE A 314 -13.51 -5.88 2.97
CA PHE A 314 -12.50 -6.89 3.26
C PHE A 314 -12.36 -7.16 4.76
N VAL A 315 -12.19 -6.11 5.58
CA VAL A 315 -12.02 -6.26 7.03
C VAL A 315 -13.26 -6.89 7.66
N ASN A 316 -14.47 -6.50 7.24
CA ASN A 316 -15.70 -7.07 7.76
C ASN A 316 -15.92 -8.52 7.28
N ALA A 317 -15.54 -8.86 6.05
CA ALA A 317 -15.55 -10.23 5.56
C ALA A 317 -14.59 -11.11 6.38
N LEU A 318 -13.37 -10.64 6.63
CA LEU A 318 -12.40 -11.35 7.46
C LEU A 318 -12.88 -11.49 8.91
N ALA A 319 -13.55 -10.47 9.45
CA ALA A 319 -14.15 -10.52 10.78
C ALA A 319 -15.25 -11.57 10.88
N ILE A 320 -16.09 -11.73 9.85
CA ILE A 320 -17.09 -12.80 9.78
C ILE A 320 -16.40 -14.16 9.68
N ALA A 321 -15.47 -14.33 8.73
CA ALA A 321 -14.78 -15.60 8.48
C ALA A 321 -14.01 -16.11 9.72
N THR A 322 -13.48 -15.19 10.52
CA THR A 322 -12.72 -15.50 11.74
C THR A 322 -13.56 -15.57 13.02
N GLY A 323 -14.86 -15.25 12.93
CA GLY A 323 -15.77 -15.25 14.06
C GLY A 323 -15.54 -14.12 15.06
N SER A 324 -14.97 -12.98 14.64
CA SER A 324 -14.94 -11.78 15.46
C SER A 324 -16.33 -11.14 15.49
N ASP A 325 -16.70 -10.49 16.60
CA ASP A 325 -17.96 -9.74 16.74
C ASP A 325 -17.81 -8.27 16.32
N ARG A 326 -16.58 -7.78 16.12
CA ARG A 326 -16.31 -6.38 15.76
C ARG A 326 -16.48 -6.15 14.27
N ARG A 327 -17.05 -5.01 13.89
CA ARG A 327 -17.19 -4.59 12.48
C ARG A 327 -16.82 -3.12 12.34
N LEU A 328 -16.19 -2.77 11.22
CA LEU A 328 -16.03 -1.39 10.81
C LEU A 328 -17.36 -0.84 10.31
N LYS A 329 -17.72 0.34 10.79
CA LYS A 329 -18.89 1.10 10.33
C LYS A 329 -18.41 2.31 9.53
N ILE A 330 -18.85 2.48 8.29
CA ILE A 330 -18.45 3.62 7.42
C ILE A 330 -19.60 4.54 6.98
N ALA A 331 -20.81 4.30 7.44
CA ALA A 331 -21.94 5.21 7.25
C ALA A 331 -22.86 5.10 8.46
N ASP A 332 -23.60 6.15 8.78
CA ASP A 332 -24.57 6.11 9.88
C ASP A 332 -25.94 5.59 9.48
N ARG A 333 -26.15 5.44 8.16
CA ARG A 333 -27.37 4.92 7.55
C ARG A 333 -27.02 3.80 6.55
N PRO A 334 -27.97 2.91 6.23
CA PRO A 334 -27.74 1.86 5.23
C PRO A 334 -27.32 2.41 3.86
N ILE A 335 -26.29 1.81 3.29
CA ILE A 335 -25.72 2.12 1.97
C ILE A 335 -26.43 1.35 0.86
N ALA A 336 -26.94 0.14 1.14
CA ALA A 336 -27.56 -0.74 0.15
C ALA A 336 -28.64 -0.07 -0.74
N PRO A 337 -29.51 0.84 -0.25
CA PRO A 337 -30.48 1.56 -1.09
C PRO A 337 -29.85 2.42 -2.20
N LYS A 338 -28.55 2.73 -2.09
CA LYS A 338 -27.76 3.55 -3.02
C LYS A 338 -26.58 2.79 -3.63
N SER A 339 -26.62 1.47 -3.54
CA SER A 339 -25.65 0.53 -4.12
C SER A 339 -25.40 0.78 -5.61
N ASN A 340 -26.42 1.08 -6.40
CA ASN A 340 -26.27 1.36 -7.84
C ASN A 340 -25.43 2.62 -8.09
N GLU A 341 -25.76 3.71 -7.39
CA GLU A 341 -25.03 4.96 -7.50
C GLU A 341 -23.58 4.79 -7.02
N LEU A 342 -23.39 4.07 -5.91
CA LEU A 342 -22.06 3.71 -5.41
C LEU A 342 -21.27 2.90 -6.45
N LEU A 343 -21.82 1.80 -6.95
CA LEU A 343 -21.19 0.95 -7.97
C LEU A 343 -20.76 1.75 -9.20
N ARG A 344 -21.59 2.68 -9.67
CA ARG A 344 -21.26 3.54 -10.81
C ARG A 344 -20.06 4.44 -10.52
N VAL A 345 -19.97 5.01 -9.31
CA VAL A 345 -18.84 5.84 -8.89
C VAL A 345 -17.57 4.99 -8.81
N LEU A 346 -17.64 3.82 -8.19
CA LEU A 346 -16.51 2.91 -8.01
C LEU A 346 -15.98 2.39 -9.35
N LYS A 347 -16.87 1.92 -10.24
CA LYS A 347 -16.51 1.48 -11.59
C LYS A 347 -15.88 2.59 -12.43
N ARG A 348 -16.39 3.82 -12.31
CA ARG A 348 -15.81 4.97 -13.02
C ARG A 348 -14.38 5.23 -12.55
N GLU A 349 -14.13 5.15 -11.26
CA GLU A 349 -12.78 5.34 -10.71
C GLU A 349 -11.83 4.23 -11.18
N LEU A 350 -12.24 2.97 -11.10
CA LEU A 350 -11.46 1.83 -11.64
C LEU A 350 -11.23 1.95 -13.14
N ALA A 351 -12.20 2.44 -13.91
CA ALA A 351 -12.02 2.67 -15.34
C ALA A 351 -10.88 3.68 -15.61
N ARG A 352 -10.79 4.76 -14.82
CA ARG A 352 -9.66 5.72 -14.90
C ARG A 352 -8.31 5.07 -14.60
N TRP A 353 -8.30 4.02 -13.80
CA TRP A 353 -7.08 3.26 -13.53
C TRP A 353 -6.64 2.50 -14.79
N HIS A 354 -7.57 1.94 -15.54
CA HIS A 354 -7.25 1.18 -16.76
C HIS A 354 -7.11 2.03 -18.03
N GLU A 355 -7.45 3.33 -17.99
CA GLU A 355 -7.23 4.23 -19.11
C GLU A 355 -5.73 4.30 -19.44
N PRO A 356 -5.32 4.04 -20.70
CA PRO A 356 -3.94 4.23 -21.11
C PRO A 356 -3.55 5.68 -20.88
N VAL A 357 -2.37 5.90 -20.30
CA VAL A 357 -1.77 7.24 -20.30
C VAL A 357 -1.56 7.61 -21.76
N ASP A 358 -2.32 8.57 -22.25
CA ASP A 358 -2.09 9.13 -23.57
C ASP A 358 -0.70 9.80 -23.53
N SER A 359 0.31 9.07 -24.00
CA SER A 359 1.72 9.46 -23.92
C SER A 359 2.06 10.73 -24.70
N GLY A 360 1.08 11.34 -25.37
CA GLY A 360 1.26 12.66 -25.98
C GLY A 360 2.36 12.68 -27.03
N GLU A 361 2.66 11.55 -27.66
CA GLU A 361 3.39 11.54 -28.94
C GLU A 361 2.48 12.18 -29.99
N LYS A 362 2.40 13.51 -29.95
CA LYS A 362 2.06 14.30 -31.13
C LYS A 362 3.13 13.96 -32.15
N GLU A 363 2.79 13.09 -33.10
CA GLU A 363 3.53 12.95 -34.35
C GLU A 363 3.87 14.37 -34.83
N ALA A 364 5.15 14.70 -34.78
CA ALA A 364 5.66 15.90 -35.42
C ALA A 364 5.30 15.76 -36.89
N THR A 365 4.27 16.49 -37.31
CA THR A 365 3.93 16.67 -38.71
C THR A 365 5.20 17.08 -39.42
N SER A 366 5.70 16.19 -40.28
CA SER A 366 6.76 16.49 -41.22
C SER A 366 6.27 17.64 -42.09
N VAL A 367 6.78 18.84 -41.81
CA VAL A 367 6.74 19.94 -42.76
C VAL A 367 7.75 19.57 -43.83
N ASP A 368 7.25 18.88 -44.87
CA ASP A 368 7.96 18.79 -46.13
C ASP A 368 8.10 20.19 -46.71
N ALA A 369 9.33 20.70 -46.65
CA ALA A 369 9.77 21.77 -47.51
C ALA A 369 9.97 21.20 -48.93
N SER A 370 9.12 21.59 -49.86
CA SER A 370 9.40 21.63 -51.30
C SER A 370 8.55 22.70 -51.96
#